data_AF-A0A2S9YZ73-F1
#
_entry.id   AF-A0A2S9YZ73-F1
#
_cell.length_a   1.000
_cell.length_b   1.000
_cell.length_c   1.000
_cell.angle_alpha   90.00
_cell.angle_beta   90.00
_cell.angle_gamma   90.00
#
_symmetry.space_group_name_H-M   'P 1'
#
loop_
_entity.id
_entity.type
_entity.pdbx_description
1 polymer ?
#
loop_
_entity_poly.entity_id
_entity_poly.type
_entity_poly.pdbx_seq_one_letter_code
_entity_poly.pdbx_strand_id
1 'polypeptide(L)'
;MDDPTLGPCSADAITRDVGITYNLMDERCNGQWAFAAYKHPTIPNPDSTTLFRWSAGRWNVYSHFPAHMCLQEAIIDGVPEEYATGMFTDCGSRTPRRHPEDDYEPDEVKLGTNGQPWGYVGSSGIPGAVWTQHRGYVSMKHPLCTNQEILIVESVVMNGSDPQVAVAEALDRHPGAEYAYPGSCSSLRKAVDDRPIYPIYYNFGYNTEALCAAKARLGGNGRVLNHNSDFSDPCLK
;
A
#
# COMPACT_ATOMS: atom_id res chain seq x y z
N MET A 1 6.82 26.22 -15.68
CA MET A 1 8.09 26.26 -16.41
C MET A 1 8.49 24.81 -16.61
N ASP A 2 8.46 24.33 -17.84
CA ASP A 2 8.74 22.93 -18.16
C ASP A 2 10.25 22.66 -18.03
N ASP A 3 10.61 21.73 -17.14
CA ASP A 3 11.95 21.19 -17.03
C ASP A 3 12.18 20.19 -18.18
N PRO A 4 13.14 20.43 -19.09
CA PRO A 4 13.38 19.58 -20.26
C PRO A 4 13.91 18.17 -19.92
N THR A 5 14.18 17.88 -18.64
CA THR A 5 14.54 16.53 -18.15
C THR A 5 13.32 15.69 -17.74
N LEU A 6 12.13 16.29 -17.75
CA LEU A 6 10.86 15.62 -17.47
C LEU A 6 10.18 15.17 -18.76
N GLY A 7 9.44 14.07 -18.68
CA GLY A 7 8.54 13.69 -19.74
C GLY A 7 7.37 14.66 -19.83
N PRO A 8 6.70 14.72 -20.99
CA PRO A 8 5.52 15.56 -21.16
C PRO A 8 4.50 15.21 -20.07
N CYS A 9 4.03 16.22 -19.34
CA CYS A 9 2.94 16.09 -18.40
C CYS A 9 1.64 16.27 -19.17
N SER A 10 1.13 15.17 -19.72
CA SER A 10 -0.13 15.13 -20.48
C SER A 10 -0.83 13.79 -20.32
N ALA A 11 -2.15 13.77 -20.51
CA ALA A 11 -2.97 12.55 -20.51
C ALA A 11 -2.39 11.44 -21.37
N ASP A 12 -1.95 11.77 -22.59
CA ASP A 12 -1.41 10.80 -23.52
C ASP A 12 -0.08 10.21 -23.04
N ALA A 13 0.77 11.02 -22.42
CA ALA A 13 2.06 10.58 -21.91
C ALA A 13 1.91 9.69 -20.68
N ILE A 14 1.08 10.11 -19.72
CA ILE A 14 0.80 9.34 -18.51
C ILE A 14 0.09 8.03 -18.89
N THR A 15 -0.96 8.08 -19.71
CA THR A 15 -1.70 6.90 -20.20
C THR A 15 -0.77 5.90 -20.89
N ARG A 16 0.14 6.37 -21.74
CA ARG A 16 1.13 5.52 -22.41
C ARG A 16 2.04 4.81 -21.42
N ASP A 17 2.53 5.53 -20.41
CA ASP A 17 3.50 4.99 -19.47
C ASP A 17 2.86 4.03 -18.46
N VAL A 18 1.64 4.31 -18.00
CA VAL A 18 0.94 3.51 -16.97
C VAL A 18 0.06 2.41 -17.53
N GLY A 19 -0.25 2.44 -18.83
CA GLY A 19 -1.01 1.38 -19.52
C GLY A 19 -2.51 1.36 -19.22
N ILE A 20 -3.08 2.48 -18.75
CA ILE A 20 -4.51 2.61 -18.41
C ILE A 20 -5.04 3.88 -19.07
N THR A 21 -6.16 3.77 -19.80
CA THR A 21 -6.84 4.93 -20.40
C THR A 21 -7.51 5.76 -19.32
N TYR A 22 -6.95 6.93 -19.05
CA TYR A 22 -7.51 7.89 -18.13
C TYR A 22 -8.09 9.07 -18.91
N ASN A 23 -9.37 9.40 -18.65
CA ASN A 23 -9.91 10.69 -19.03
C ASN A 23 -9.48 11.69 -17.96
N LEU A 24 -8.27 12.26 -18.09
CA LEU A 24 -7.78 13.27 -17.13
C LEU A 24 -8.67 14.50 -17.24
N MET A 25 -9.43 14.80 -16.18
CA MET A 25 -10.35 15.95 -16.18
C MET A 25 -9.72 17.24 -15.63
N ASP A 26 -8.59 17.14 -14.90
CA ASP A 26 -7.87 18.26 -14.29
C ASP A 26 -6.39 17.90 -14.17
N GLU A 27 -5.58 18.27 -15.18
CA GLU A 27 -4.13 18.06 -15.17
C GLU A 27 -3.45 19.16 -14.37
N ARG A 28 -3.09 18.85 -13.13
CA ARG A 28 -2.20 19.71 -12.33
C ARG A 28 -0.83 19.07 -12.28
N CYS A 29 0.14 19.75 -12.88
CA CYS A 29 1.52 19.32 -12.98
C CYS A 29 2.40 20.24 -12.14
N ASN A 30 3.24 19.65 -11.29
CA ASN A 30 4.23 20.39 -10.52
C ASN A 30 5.56 19.62 -10.53
N GLY A 31 6.45 20.02 -11.42
CA GLY A 31 7.74 19.36 -11.63
C GLY A 31 7.55 17.88 -11.92
N GLN A 32 8.18 17.02 -11.11
CA GLN A 32 8.11 15.56 -11.24
C GLN A 32 6.76 14.94 -10.84
N TRP A 33 5.74 15.73 -10.56
CA TRP A 33 4.47 15.26 -10.05
C TRP A 33 3.32 15.65 -10.96
N ALA A 34 2.41 14.71 -11.16
CA ALA A 34 1.17 14.94 -11.90
C ALA A 34 0.00 14.41 -11.08
N PHE A 35 -1.05 15.21 -10.99
CA PHE A 35 -2.29 14.84 -10.34
C PHE A 35 -3.37 14.66 -11.41
N ALA A 36 -4.18 13.60 -11.28
CA ALA A 36 -5.35 13.47 -12.13
C ALA A 36 -6.51 12.73 -11.49
N ALA A 37 -7.71 13.24 -11.77
CA ALA A 37 -8.96 12.53 -11.59
C ALA A 37 -9.37 11.87 -12.91
N TYR A 38 -9.94 10.66 -12.83
CA TYR A 38 -10.48 9.99 -14.01
C TYR A 38 -11.93 9.56 -13.82
N LYS A 39 -12.71 9.70 -14.89
CA LYS A 39 -14.07 9.19 -14.96
C LYS A 39 -14.06 7.78 -15.56
N HIS A 40 -14.39 6.78 -14.76
CA HIS A 40 -14.50 5.40 -15.23
C HIS A 40 -15.67 5.29 -16.24
N PRO A 41 -15.48 4.68 -17.43
CA PRO A 41 -16.47 4.71 -18.51
C PRO A 41 -17.77 3.94 -18.20
N THR A 42 -17.77 3.06 -17.20
CA THR A 42 -18.94 2.23 -16.84
C THR A 42 -19.52 2.49 -15.45
N ILE A 43 -18.95 3.41 -14.66
CA ILE A 43 -19.42 3.69 -13.31
C ILE A 43 -19.94 5.14 -13.28
N PRO A 44 -21.18 5.38 -12.82
CA PRO A 44 -21.81 6.70 -12.92
C PRO A 44 -21.10 7.81 -12.15
N ASN A 45 -20.38 7.47 -11.06
CA ASN A 45 -19.54 8.37 -10.27
C ASN A 45 -18.41 7.57 -9.58
N PRO A 46 -17.20 7.48 -10.15
CA PRO A 46 -16.02 7.28 -9.31
C PRO A 46 -14.94 8.28 -9.71
N ASP A 47 -14.92 9.45 -9.08
CA ASP A 47 -13.77 10.33 -9.16
C ASP A 47 -12.64 9.70 -8.32
N SER A 48 -12.04 8.65 -8.87
CA SER A 48 -10.80 8.11 -8.34
C SER A 48 -9.69 9.03 -8.78
N THR A 49 -8.99 9.54 -7.78
CA THR A 49 -7.94 10.53 -7.97
C THR A 49 -6.60 9.86 -7.75
N THR A 50 -5.63 10.15 -8.60
CA THR A 50 -4.31 9.51 -8.57
C THR A 50 -3.21 10.56 -8.64
N LEU A 51 -2.20 10.42 -7.80
CA LEU A 51 -0.94 11.13 -7.91
C LEU A 51 0.08 10.25 -8.63
N PHE A 52 0.78 10.83 -9.59
CA PHE A 52 1.83 10.22 -10.39
C PHE A 52 3.16 10.91 -10.11
N ARG A 53 4.24 10.14 -10.23
CA ARG A 53 5.61 10.63 -10.12
C ARG A 53 6.40 10.26 -11.37
N TRP A 54 7.08 11.25 -11.94
CA TRP A 54 8.10 11.04 -12.96
C TRP A 54 9.35 10.48 -12.30
N SER A 55 9.74 9.27 -12.70
CA SER A 55 10.96 8.65 -12.21
C SER A 55 11.48 7.64 -13.24
N ALA A 56 12.81 7.55 -13.37
CA ALA A 56 13.46 6.65 -14.31
C ALA A 56 12.97 6.79 -15.78
N GLY A 57 12.67 8.02 -16.21
CA GLY A 57 12.30 8.33 -17.58
C GLY A 57 10.86 7.96 -17.98
N ARG A 58 9.98 7.70 -17.01
CA ARG A 58 8.55 7.44 -17.24
C ARG A 58 7.68 7.91 -16.08
N TRP A 59 6.39 8.11 -16.34
CA TRP A 59 5.39 8.31 -15.30
C TRP A 59 5.05 7.00 -14.60
N ASN A 60 5.00 7.05 -13.27
CA ASN A 60 4.59 5.92 -12.43
C ASN A 60 3.47 6.37 -11.51
N VAL A 61 2.52 5.47 -11.24
CA VAL A 61 1.53 5.70 -10.19
C VAL A 61 2.28 5.77 -8.85
N TYR A 62 2.10 6.89 -8.15
CA TYR A 62 2.67 7.08 -6.83
C TYR A 62 1.66 6.71 -5.74
N SER A 63 0.45 7.29 -5.79
CA SER A 63 -0.62 6.99 -4.83
C SER A 63 -2.00 7.15 -5.47
N HIS A 64 -2.92 6.27 -5.09
CA HIS A 64 -4.35 6.47 -5.34
C HIS A 64 -4.98 7.12 -4.11
N PHE A 65 -6.02 7.91 -4.32
CA PHE A 65 -6.77 8.53 -3.24
C PHE A 65 -8.13 7.84 -3.03
N PRO A 66 -8.53 7.61 -1.77
CA PRO A 66 -7.89 8.04 -0.52
C PRO A 66 -6.52 7.35 -0.27
N ALA A 67 -5.51 8.15 0.09
CA ALA A 67 -4.15 7.67 0.22
C ALA A 67 -3.95 6.89 1.52
N HIS A 68 -3.25 5.76 1.43
CA HIS A 68 -2.91 4.92 2.58
C HIS A 68 -1.56 5.27 3.21
N MET A 69 -0.80 6.16 2.58
CA MET A 69 0.47 6.66 3.10
C MET A 69 0.29 7.98 3.85
N CYS A 70 1.22 8.22 4.77
CA CYS A 70 1.12 9.35 5.68
C CYS A 70 1.56 10.65 5.01
N LEU A 71 0.97 11.77 5.42
CA LEU A 71 1.33 13.11 4.95
C LEU A 71 2.84 13.36 5.06
N GLN A 72 3.42 12.99 6.20
CA GLN A 72 4.84 13.16 6.45
C GLN A 72 5.72 12.32 5.49
N GLU A 73 5.26 11.13 5.10
CA GLU A 73 5.96 10.28 4.12
C GLU A 73 5.88 10.88 2.72
N ALA A 74 4.70 11.38 2.34
CA ALA A 74 4.50 12.09 1.07
C ALA A 74 5.43 13.32 0.97
N ILE A 75 5.56 14.11 2.04
CA ILE A 75 6.46 15.26 2.10
C ILE A 75 7.93 14.82 1.94
N ILE A 76 8.35 13.76 2.63
CA ILE A 76 9.72 13.22 2.54
C ILE A 76 10.04 12.76 1.11
N ASP A 77 9.09 12.12 0.44
CA ASP A 77 9.24 11.67 -0.94
C ASP A 77 9.31 12.83 -1.95
N GLY A 78 9.00 14.05 -1.50
CA GLY A 78 9.06 15.28 -2.27
C GLY A 78 7.74 15.64 -2.94
N VAL A 79 6.61 15.11 -2.46
CA VAL A 79 5.28 15.51 -2.94
C VAL A 79 5.09 17.02 -2.67
N PRO A 80 4.71 17.82 -3.68
CA PRO A 80 4.42 19.23 -3.52
C PRO A 80 3.37 19.46 -2.43
N GLU A 81 3.58 20.49 -1.60
CA GLU A 81 2.71 20.80 -0.45
C GLU A 81 1.23 20.99 -0.86
N GLU A 82 1.00 21.51 -2.07
CA GLU A 82 -0.31 21.69 -2.70
C GLU A 82 -1.06 20.39 -3.01
N TYR A 83 -0.35 19.27 -3.17
CA TYR A 83 -0.94 17.92 -3.32
C TYR A 83 -0.88 17.14 -2.01
N ALA A 84 0.10 17.42 -1.16
CA ALA A 84 0.26 16.74 0.11
C ALA A 84 -0.90 17.11 1.07
N THR A 85 -1.17 18.41 1.20
CA THR A 85 -2.14 18.94 2.17
C THR A 85 -3.58 18.62 1.74
N GLY A 86 -4.29 17.84 2.57
CA GLY A 86 -5.69 17.49 2.36
C GLY A 86 -5.94 16.21 1.57
N MET A 87 -4.92 15.65 0.89
CA MET A 87 -5.05 14.36 0.18
C MET A 87 -4.40 13.21 0.94
N PHE A 88 -3.41 13.51 1.79
CA PHE A 88 -2.74 12.54 2.65
C PHE A 88 -3.08 12.80 4.11
N THR A 89 -3.25 11.73 4.88
CA THR A 89 -3.61 11.82 6.30
C THR A 89 -2.35 12.03 7.15
N ASP A 90 -2.40 12.94 8.12
CA ASP A 90 -1.36 13.03 9.16
C ASP A 90 -1.49 11.85 10.13
N CYS A 91 -0.60 10.87 10.00
CA CYS A 91 -0.57 9.69 10.86
C CYS A 91 0.17 9.91 12.19
N GLY A 92 0.86 11.04 12.36
CA GLY A 92 1.77 11.31 13.47
C GLY A 92 1.18 12.14 14.61
N SER A 93 0.09 12.88 14.37
CA SER A 93 -0.61 13.60 15.43
C SER A 93 -1.61 12.69 16.15
N ARG A 94 -1.11 11.90 17.11
CA ARG A 94 -1.91 11.30 18.18
C ARG A 94 -2.45 12.37 19.13
N THR A 95 -3.32 13.24 18.63
CA THR A 95 -4.40 13.91 19.36
C THR A 95 -5.45 14.29 18.32
N PRO A 96 -6.70 13.81 18.39
CA PRO A 96 -7.73 14.28 17.48
C PRO A 96 -7.98 15.75 17.80
N ARG A 97 -7.51 16.67 16.95
CA ARG A 97 -8.12 17.99 16.89
C ARG A 97 -9.49 17.77 16.29
N ARG A 98 -10.49 17.60 17.16
CA ARG A 98 -11.91 17.64 16.82
C ARG A 98 -12.18 18.98 16.12
N HIS A 99 -12.34 18.97 14.81
CA HIS A 99 -13.21 19.95 14.18
C HIS A 99 -14.66 19.57 14.56
N PRO A 100 -15.50 20.51 15.03
CA PRO A 100 -16.87 20.21 15.48
C PRO A 100 -17.83 19.73 14.38
N GLU A 101 -17.32 19.56 13.15
CA GLU A 101 -18.03 19.10 11.96
C GLU A 101 -17.42 17.80 11.39
N ASP A 102 -16.39 17.24 12.05
CA ASP A 102 -15.80 15.92 11.78
C ASP A 102 -16.45 14.82 12.64
N ASP A 103 -17.78 14.84 12.79
CA ASP A 103 -18.54 13.67 13.20
C ASP A 103 -18.67 12.67 12.03
N TYR A 104 -17.59 12.45 11.28
CA TYR A 104 -17.47 11.23 10.48
C TYR A 104 -17.14 10.11 11.45
N GLU A 105 -18.18 9.59 12.12
CA GLU A 105 -18.18 8.17 12.46
C GLU A 105 -17.77 7.45 11.17
N PRO A 106 -16.70 6.63 11.15
CA PRO A 106 -16.45 5.82 9.97
C PRO A 106 -17.73 5.06 9.71
N ASP A 107 -18.41 5.37 8.61
CA ASP A 107 -19.61 4.65 8.18
C ASP A 107 -19.32 3.18 8.45
N GLU A 108 -20.13 2.52 9.28
CA GLU A 108 -19.92 1.13 9.71
C GLU A 108 -19.29 0.33 8.56
N VAL A 109 -18.10 -0.26 8.76
CA VAL A 109 -17.39 -0.99 7.71
C VAL A 109 -18.37 -1.98 7.07
N LYS A 110 -18.85 -1.67 5.87
CA LYS A 110 -19.88 -2.47 5.22
C LYS A 110 -19.27 -3.81 4.85
N LEU A 111 -19.71 -4.87 5.52
CA LEU A 111 -19.25 -6.21 5.21
C LEU A 111 -20.04 -6.76 4.02
N GLY A 112 -19.33 -7.35 3.07
CA GLY A 112 -19.93 -8.16 2.00
C GLY A 112 -20.46 -9.48 2.53
N THR A 113 -21.07 -10.28 1.64
CA THR A 113 -21.60 -11.61 1.96
C THR A 113 -20.53 -12.62 2.40
N ASN A 114 -19.26 -12.33 2.12
CA ASN A 114 -18.07 -13.07 2.56
C ASN A 114 -17.57 -12.63 3.96
N GLY A 115 -18.25 -11.70 4.63
CA GLY A 115 -17.85 -11.16 5.92
C GLY A 115 -16.61 -10.24 5.85
N GLN A 116 -16.21 -9.81 4.66
CA GLN A 116 -15.05 -8.95 4.43
C GLN A 116 -15.46 -7.53 4.01
N PRO A 117 -14.60 -6.52 4.21
CA PRO A 117 -14.92 -5.13 3.88
C PRO A 117 -15.24 -4.95 2.38
N TRP A 118 -16.43 -4.45 2.07
CA TRP A 118 -16.89 -4.20 0.72
C TRP A 118 -16.18 -2.98 0.11
N GLY A 119 -15.74 -3.09 -1.15
CA GLY A 119 -15.02 -2.02 -1.85
C GLY A 119 -13.52 -1.93 -1.54
N TYR A 120 -12.98 -2.83 -0.71
CA TYR A 120 -11.57 -2.88 -0.34
C TYR A 120 -10.75 -3.89 -1.15
N VAL A 121 -11.30 -4.39 -2.25
CA VAL A 121 -10.56 -5.16 -3.25
C VAL A 121 -10.40 -4.28 -4.48
N GLY A 122 -9.16 -3.92 -4.80
CA GLY A 122 -8.85 -3.16 -6.02
C GLY A 122 -9.17 -3.97 -7.28
N SER A 123 -9.23 -3.30 -8.44
CA SER A 123 -9.48 -3.93 -9.74
C SER A 123 -8.50 -5.05 -10.10
N SER A 124 -7.31 -5.06 -9.48
CA SER A 124 -6.29 -6.11 -9.56
C SER A 124 -6.57 -7.33 -8.68
N GLY A 125 -7.69 -7.38 -7.95
CA GLY A 125 -8.00 -8.45 -7.00
C GLY A 125 -7.20 -8.37 -5.70
N ILE A 126 -6.69 -7.18 -5.36
CA ILE A 126 -5.78 -6.98 -4.23
C ILE A 126 -6.54 -6.46 -3.00
N PRO A 127 -6.45 -7.12 -1.83
CA PRO A 127 -7.23 -6.80 -0.64
C PRO A 127 -6.58 -5.66 0.18
N GLY A 128 -6.95 -4.41 -0.11
CA GLY A 128 -6.48 -3.21 0.62
C GLY A 128 -6.85 -3.21 2.11
N ALA A 129 -7.89 -3.93 2.49
CA ALA A 129 -8.27 -4.20 3.88
C ALA A 129 -8.96 -5.55 4.03
N VAL A 130 -8.92 -6.09 5.25
CA VAL A 130 -9.62 -7.32 5.64
C VAL A 130 -10.29 -7.16 7.00
N TRP A 131 -11.27 -8.01 7.27
CA TRP A 131 -11.92 -8.13 8.57
C TRP A 131 -11.51 -9.45 9.23
N THR A 132 -10.89 -9.33 10.40
CA THR A 132 -10.46 -10.47 11.23
C THR A 132 -11.45 -10.69 12.37
N GLN A 133 -11.61 -11.92 12.83
CA GLN A 133 -12.53 -12.22 13.92
C GLN A 133 -12.07 -11.60 15.25
N HIS A 134 -10.76 -11.50 15.47
CA HIS A 134 -10.21 -11.07 16.75
C HIS A 134 -9.85 -9.59 16.83
N ARG A 135 -9.54 -8.94 15.70
CA ARG A 135 -9.08 -7.54 15.67
C ARG A 135 -10.01 -6.62 14.87
N GLY A 136 -11.03 -7.17 14.22
CA GLY A 136 -11.88 -6.43 13.30
C GLY A 136 -11.10 -5.99 12.07
N TYR A 137 -11.30 -4.74 11.66
CA TYR A 137 -10.66 -4.15 10.49
C TYR A 137 -9.13 -4.12 10.58
N VAL A 138 -8.45 -4.65 9.57
CA VAL A 138 -6.99 -4.57 9.39
C VAL A 138 -6.70 -4.08 7.98
N SER A 139 -5.98 -2.97 7.85
CA SER A 139 -5.53 -2.44 6.57
C SER A 139 -4.18 -3.01 6.14
N MET A 140 -4.00 -3.11 4.82
CA MET A 140 -2.73 -3.49 4.23
C MET A 140 -1.63 -2.50 4.60
N LYS A 141 -0.43 -3.01 4.90
CA LYS A 141 0.76 -2.22 5.17
C LYS A 141 1.61 -2.01 3.92
N HIS A 142 2.28 -0.88 3.91
CA HIS A 142 3.33 -0.53 2.95
C HIS A 142 4.60 -0.23 3.75
N PRO A 143 5.34 -1.27 4.18
CA PRO A 143 6.46 -1.06 5.08
C PRO A 143 7.61 -0.35 4.37
N LEU A 144 8.36 0.46 5.12
CA LEU A 144 9.53 1.17 4.60
C LEU A 144 10.66 0.17 4.30
N CYS A 145 11.25 0.29 3.11
CA CYS A 145 12.37 -0.55 2.68
C CYS A 145 13.72 -0.01 3.16
N THR A 146 13.78 0.40 4.42
CA THR A 146 14.91 1.10 5.06
C THR A 146 15.70 0.20 6.01
N ASN A 147 15.85 -1.08 5.64
CA ASN A 147 16.50 -2.14 6.41
C ASN A 147 15.81 -2.52 7.73
N GLN A 148 14.49 -2.31 7.82
CA GLN A 148 13.71 -2.86 8.93
C GLN A 148 13.65 -4.39 8.84
N GLU A 149 13.56 -5.04 10.00
CA GLU A 149 13.60 -6.47 10.16
C GLU A 149 12.22 -7.00 10.50
N ILE A 150 11.79 -7.99 9.73
CA ILE A 150 10.50 -8.63 9.90
C ILE A 150 10.64 -10.14 10.00
N LEU A 151 9.70 -10.76 10.71
CA LEU A 151 9.48 -12.21 10.69
C LEU A 151 8.26 -12.51 9.85
N ILE A 152 8.44 -13.09 8.67
CA ILE A 152 7.32 -13.62 7.88
C ILE A 152 6.95 -14.98 8.49
N VAL A 153 5.79 -15.03 9.13
CA VAL A 153 5.26 -16.25 9.77
C VAL A 153 4.35 -17.05 8.84
N GLU A 154 3.76 -16.40 7.84
CA GLU A 154 2.99 -17.07 6.79
C GLU A 154 3.08 -16.30 5.47
N SER A 155 3.06 -17.03 4.35
CA SER A 155 3.05 -16.49 3.00
C SER A 155 1.77 -16.94 2.30
N VAL A 156 0.78 -16.06 2.21
CA VAL A 156 -0.50 -16.39 1.58
C VAL A 156 -0.36 -16.27 0.07
N VAL A 157 -0.41 -17.41 -0.64
CA VAL A 157 -0.36 -17.48 -2.11
C VAL A 157 -1.77 -17.47 -2.66
N MET A 158 -2.05 -16.54 -3.58
CA MET A 158 -3.39 -16.42 -4.18
C MET A 158 -3.68 -17.50 -5.21
N ASN A 159 -4.68 -18.35 -4.93
CA ASN A 159 -5.03 -19.52 -5.74
C ASN A 159 -6.47 -19.51 -6.26
N GLY A 160 -7.01 -18.34 -6.62
CA GLY A 160 -8.39 -18.19 -7.11
C GLY A 160 -9.48 -18.20 -6.02
N SER A 161 -9.09 -18.38 -4.75
CA SER A 161 -9.93 -18.11 -3.57
C SER A 161 -10.03 -16.61 -3.29
N ASP A 162 -10.98 -16.21 -2.45
CA ASP A 162 -11.14 -14.82 -2.01
C ASP A 162 -9.88 -14.33 -1.25
N PRO A 163 -9.18 -13.30 -1.76
CA PRO A 163 -7.96 -12.78 -1.16
C PRO A 163 -8.17 -12.20 0.24
N GLN A 164 -9.31 -11.55 0.49
CA GLN A 164 -9.57 -10.94 1.78
C GLN A 164 -9.76 -12.01 2.85
N VAL A 165 -10.50 -13.07 2.53
CA VAL A 165 -10.74 -14.18 3.46
C VAL A 165 -9.44 -14.90 3.79
N ALA A 166 -8.64 -15.26 2.78
CA ALA A 166 -7.39 -15.99 3.00
C ALA A 166 -6.39 -15.21 3.87
N VAL A 167 -6.27 -13.89 3.64
CA VAL A 167 -5.42 -13.02 4.45
C VAL A 167 -5.98 -12.83 5.86
N ALA A 168 -7.31 -12.64 6.01
CA ALA A 168 -7.96 -12.52 7.31
C ALA A 168 -7.72 -13.76 8.18
N GLU A 169 -7.93 -14.95 7.63
CA GLU A 169 -7.70 -16.22 8.35
C GLU A 169 -6.25 -16.38 8.78
N ALA A 170 -5.30 -15.97 7.93
CA ALA A 170 -3.89 -16.00 8.28
C ALA A 170 -3.56 -15.01 9.42
N LEU A 171 -4.15 -13.82 9.42
CA LEU A 171 -4.01 -12.86 10.52
C LEU A 171 -4.66 -13.34 11.81
N ASP A 172 -5.78 -14.05 11.75
CA ASP A 172 -6.42 -14.66 12.94
C ASP A 172 -5.54 -15.79 13.53
N ARG A 173 -4.79 -16.53 12.70
CA ARG A 173 -3.78 -17.52 13.18
C ARG A 173 -2.55 -16.88 13.83
N HIS A 174 -2.24 -15.63 13.49
CA HIS A 174 -1.04 -14.91 13.97
C HIS A 174 -1.41 -13.58 14.65
N PRO A 175 -1.93 -13.61 15.89
CA PRO A 175 -2.37 -12.40 16.58
C PRO A 175 -1.27 -11.34 16.71
N GLY A 176 -1.56 -10.12 16.24
CA GLY A 176 -0.62 -9.00 16.25
C GLY A 176 0.25 -8.90 15.00
N ALA A 177 0.19 -9.88 14.08
CA ALA A 177 0.88 -9.79 12.80
C ALA A 177 0.24 -8.72 11.89
N GLU A 178 1.02 -8.25 10.95
CA GLU A 178 0.63 -7.35 9.87
C GLU A 178 0.64 -8.11 8.55
N TYR A 179 0.04 -7.51 7.52
CA TYR A 179 0.20 -7.99 6.15
C TYR A 179 0.55 -6.82 5.23
N ALA A 180 1.32 -7.09 4.17
CA ALA A 180 1.74 -6.06 3.23
C ALA A 180 1.42 -6.43 1.78
N TYR A 181 1.53 -5.44 0.90
CA TYR A 181 1.39 -5.65 -0.54
C TYR A 181 2.48 -6.61 -1.06
N PRO A 182 2.15 -7.53 -1.99
CA PRO A 182 3.13 -8.42 -2.59
C PRO A 182 4.26 -7.65 -3.28
N GLY A 183 5.48 -7.77 -2.74
CA GLY A 183 6.64 -7.06 -3.26
C GLY A 183 6.71 -5.58 -2.90
N SER A 184 6.09 -5.13 -1.78
CA SER A 184 6.27 -3.76 -1.25
C SER A 184 7.74 -3.34 -1.15
N CYS A 185 8.63 -4.30 -0.85
CA CYS A 185 10.07 -4.18 -0.99
C CYS A 185 10.57 -5.29 -1.92
N SER A 186 11.67 -5.09 -2.66
CA SER A 186 12.18 -6.13 -3.58
C SER A 186 12.73 -7.36 -2.84
N SER A 187 13.12 -7.18 -1.58
CA SER A 187 13.42 -8.25 -0.60
C SER A 187 12.20 -9.09 -0.19
N LEU A 188 10.98 -8.66 -0.54
CA LEU A 188 9.76 -9.44 -0.40
C LEU A 188 9.41 -10.06 -1.74
N ARG A 189 9.13 -11.36 -1.73
CA ARG A 189 8.70 -12.04 -2.97
C ARG A 189 7.35 -11.49 -3.38
N LYS A 190 7.28 -10.99 -4.61
CA LYS A 190 6.02 -10.51 -5.21
C LYS A 190 5.09 -11.66 -5.58
N ALA A 191 5.62 -12.76 -6.11
CA ALA A 191 4.82 -13.86 -6.63
C ALA A 191 5.57 -15.21 -6.65
N VAL A 192 4.81 -16.30 -6.77
CA VAL A 192 5.28 -17.66 -7.12
C VAL A 192 4.34 -18.23 -8.16
N ASP A 193 4.88 -18.75 -9.27
CA ASP A 193 4.09 -19.21 -10.43
C ASP A 193 3.04 -18.17 -10.88
N ASP A 194 3.47 -16.91 -10.99
CA ASP A 194 2.62 -15.74 -11.33
C ASP A 194 1.47 -15.44 -10.34
N ARG A 195 1.45 -16.11 -9.19
CA ARG A 195 0.46 -15.89 -8.13
C ARG A 195 1.01 -14.95 -7.06
N PRO A 196 0.31 -13.85 -6.73
CA PRO A 196 0.73 -12.92 -5.68
C PRO A 196 0.95 -13.61 -4.33
N ILE A 197 1.96 -13.16 -3.59
CA ILE A 197 2.27 -13.63 -2.23
C ILE A 197 2.09 -12.48 -1.24
N TYR A 198 1.16 -12.62 -0.29
CA TYR A 198 1.01 -11.69 0.82
C TYR A 198 1.82 -12.18 2.01
N PRO A 199 2.84 -11.42 2.46
CA PRO A 199 3.54 -11.75 3.70
C PRO A 199 2.67 -11.40 4.90
N ILE A 200 2.49 -12.36 5.81
CA ILE A 200 1.97 -12.14 7.15
C ILE A 200 3.17 -12.09 8.08
N TYR A 201 3.39 -10.96 8.76
CA TYR A 201 4.66 -10.70 9.44
C TYR A 201 4.54 -9.94 10.76
N TYR A 202 5.55 -10.12 11.62
CA TYR A 202 5.79 -9.24 12.77
C TYR A 202 6.97 -8.30 12.45
N ASN A 203 6.84 -7.02 12.79
CA ASN A 203 7.90 -6.03 12.60
C ASN A 203 8.74 -5.89 13.88
N PHE A 204 10.06 -6.04 13.75
CA PHE A 204 11.04 -5.92 14.84
C PHE A 204 11.91 -4.66 14.71
N GLY A 205 11.64 -3.79 13.75
CA GLY A 205 12.41 -2.56 13.54
C GLY A 205 13.85 -2.90 13.15
N TYR A 206 14.82 -2.57 13.99
CA TYR A 206 16.24 -2.82 13.73
C TYR A 206 16.85 -3.77 14.77
N ASN A 207 16.06 -4.73 15.26
CA ASN A 207 16.43 -5.60 16.36
C ASN A 207 16.55 -7.07 15.94
N THR A 208 17.74 -7.45 15.48
CA THR A 208 18.00 -8.78 14.92
C THR A 208 17.90 -9.85 15.99
N GLU A 209 18.33 -9.54 17.21
CA GLU A 209 18.25 -10.47 18.33
C GLU A 209 16.79 -10.82 18.65
N ALA A 210 15.90 -9.82 18.71
CA ALA A 210 14.48 -10.04 18.94
C ALA A 210 13.82 -10.80 17.79
N LEU A 211 14.18 -10.48 16.54
CA LEU A 211 13.74 -11.22 15.36
C LEU A 211 14.11 -12.70 15.48
N CYS A 212 15.38 -13.00 15.78
CA CYS A 212 15.88 -14.37 15.80
C CYS A 212 15.37 -15.17 16.99
N ALA A 213 15.20 -14.53 18.15
CA ALA A 213 14.52 -15.13 19.29
C ALA A 213 13.06 -15.48 18.97
N ALA A 214 12.34 -14.60 18.24
CA ALA A 214 10.98 -14.88 17.79
C ALA A 214 10.94 -16.02 16.76
N LYS A 215 11.84 -16.01 15.76
CA LYS A 215 11.97 -17.06 14.75
C LYS A 215 12.24 -18.43 15.38
N ALA A 216 13.11 -18.51 16.39
CA ALA A 216 13.40 -19.75 17.10
C ALA A 216 12.16 -20.34 17.80
N ARG A 217 11.21 -19.49 18.20
CA ARG A 217 9.95 -19.91 18.85
C ARG A 217 8.81 -20.19 17.89
N LEU A 218 8.66 -19.37 16.85
CA LEU A 218 7.50 -19.36 15.97
C LEU A 218 7.76 -20.05 14.61
N GLY A 219 9.02 -20.29 14.26
CA GLY A 219 9.41 -20.66 12.91
C GLY A 219 9.35 -19.47 11.94
N GLY A 220 9.07 -19.73 10.66
CA GLY A 220 8.96 -18.69 9.63
C GLY A 220 10.30 -18.27 9.03
N ASN A 221 10.31 -17.13 8.33
CA ASN A 221 11.47 -16.60 7.60
C ASN A 221 11.78 -15.16 8.02
N GLY A 222 13.00 -14.93 8.50
CA GLY A 222 13.51 -13.59 8.78
C GLY A 222 13.81 -12.85 7.47
N ARG A 223 13.48 -11.56 7.43
CA ARG A 223 13.77 -10.69 6.28
C ARG A 223 14.20 -9.32 6.73
N VAL A 224 15.14 -8.75 5.97
CA VAL A 224 15.48 -7.33 6.02
C VAL A 224 14.76 -6.66 4.85
N LEU A 225 13.92 -5.67 5.14
CA LEU A 225 13.19 -4.88 4.16
C LEU A 225 14.12 -3.90 3.46
N ASN A 226 14.53 -4.25 2.25
CA ASN A 226 15.41 -3.46 1.40
C ASN A 226 15.04 -3.53 -0.09
N HIS A 227 15.74 -2.76 -0.90
CA HIS A 227 15.60 -2.68 -2.36
C HIS A 227 16.57 -3.58 -3.16
N ASN A 228 17.31 -4.47 -2.50
CA ASN A 228 18.40 -5.23 -3.12
C ASN A 228 18.00 -6.63 -3.63
N SER A 229 16.70 -6.97 -3.62
CA SER A 229 16.22 -8.32 -3.93
C SER A 229 16.90 -9.41 -3.10
N ASP A 230 17.32 -9.04 -1.88
CA ASP A 230 17.99 -9.95 -0.96
C ASP A 230 16.95 -10.74 -0.16
N PHE A 231 16.95 -12.05 -0.40
CA PHE A 231 16.13 -13.02 0.31
C PHE A 231 16.95 -13.82 1.34
N SER A 232 18.01 -13.23 1.89
CA SER A 232 18.76 -13.81 3.00
C SER A 232 17.96 -13.71 4.31
N ASP A 233 18.08 -14.75 5.13
CA ASP A 233 17.55 -14.75 6.49
C ASP A 233 18.66 -14.26 7.43
N PRO A 234 18.50 -13.12 8.12
CA PRO A 234 19.55 -12.57 8.98
C PRO A 234 19.87 -13.48 10.17
N CYS A 235 19.01 -14.43 10.52
CA CYS A 235 19.21 -15.36 11.64
C CYS A 235 20.01 -16.61 11.27
N LEU A 236 20.39 -16.77 10.00
CA LEU A 236 21.19 -17.89 9.51
C LEU A 236 22.65 -17.49 9.20
N LYS A 237 23.05 -16.28 9.62
CA LYS A 237 24.42 -15.77 9.49
C LYS A 237 25.28 -16.14 10.68
#